data_AF-A0A968W270-F1
#
_entry.id   AF-A0A968W270-F1
#
_cell.length_a   1.000
_cell.length_b   1.000
_cell.length_c   1.000
_cell.angle_alpha   90.00
_cell.angle_beta   90.00
_cell.angle_gamma   90.00
#
_symmetry.space_group_name_H-M   'P 1'
#
loop_
_entity.id
_entity.type
_entity.pdbx_description
1 polymer ?
#
loop_
_entity_poly.entity_id
_entity_poly.type
_entity_poly.pdbx_seq_one_letter_code
_entity_poly.pdbx_strand_id
1 'polypeptide(L)'
;MSSINVEKFLTQKDITYLIKNILASEKTPLYIMNSDGKVIHGEYQKELIEKYPVELSDKIFAWVVGDCRALVVSQLLSFLIKQELEKKNVSEGVIRKI
;
A
#
# COMPACT_ATOMS: atom_id res chain seq x y z
N MET A 1 -11.40 2.95 -16.71
CA MET A 1 -10.98 2.94 -15.30
C MET A 1 -9.52 3.35 -15.28
N SER A 2 -9.20 4.47 -14.66
CA SER A 2 -7.81 4.93 -14.53
C SER A 2 -7.01 3.85 -13.79
N SER A 3 -6.02 3.25 -14.46
CA SER A 3 -5.18 2.23 -13.84
C SER A 3 -4.23 2.92 -12.87
N ILE A 4 -4.40 2.70 -11.56
CA ILE A 4 -3.40 3.13 -10.58
C ILE A 4 -2.16 2.24 -10.69
N ASN A 5 -0.99 2.85 -10.79
CA ASN A 5 0.28 2.17 -10.55
C ASN A 5 0.55 2.23 -9.04
N VAL A 6 0.23 1.15 -8.33
CA VAL A 6 0.35 1.09 -6.86
C VAL A 6 1.79 1.14 -6.41
N GLU A 7 2.74 0.55 -7.14
CA GLU A 7 4.15 0.70 -6.82
C GLU A 7 4.56 2.18 -6.85
N LYS A 8 4.18 2.91 -7.90
CA LYS A 8 4.41 4.35 -7.99
C LYS A 8 3.77 5.09 -6.82
N PHE A 9 2.54 4.74 -6.44
CA PHE A 9 1.88 5.32 -5.27
C PHE A 9 2.64 5.06 -3.96
N LEU A 10 3.05 3.81 -3.71
CA LEU A 10 3.80 3.42 -2.51
C LEU A 10 5.20 4.06 -2.44
N THR A 11 5.77 4.47 -3.57
CA THR A 11 7.06 5.20 -3.64
C THR A 11 6.91 6.72 -3.55
N GLN A 12 5.69 7.27 -3.47
CA GLN A 12 5.50 8.71 -3.26
C GLN A 12 6.11 9.13 -1.92
N LYS A 13 6.69 10.34 -1.87
CA LYS A 13 7.45 10.83 -0.71
C LYS A 13 6.65 10.76 0.59
N ASP A 14 5.42 11.24 0.58
CA ASP A 14 4.59 11.32 1.79
C ASP A 14 4.13 9.93 2.26
N ILE A 15 3.82 9.05 1.31
CA ILE A 15 3.47 7.64 1.59
C ILE A 15 4.69 6.89 2.14
N THR A 16 5.85 7.08 1.54
CA THR A 16 7.11 6.52 2.01
C THR A 16 7.45 7.01 3.42
N TYR A 17 7.25 8.30 3.70
CA TYR A 17 7.48 8.88 5.03
C TYR A 17 6.53 8.28 6.07
N LEU A 18 5.24 8.16 5.76
CA LEU A 18 4.25 7.51 6.61
C LEU A 18 4.62 6.05 6.91
N ILE A 19 4.92 5.27 5.88
CA ILE A 19 5.34 3.86 6.01
C ILE A 19 6.59 3.77 6.88
N LYS A 20 7.62 4.58 6.62
CA LYS A 20 8.85 4.59 7.41
C LYS A 20 8.60 4.91 8.88
N ASN A 21 7.70 5.85 9.19
CA ASN A 21 7.36 6.16 10.58
C ASN A 21 6.63 5.01 11.26
N ILE A 22 5.73 4.32 10.55
CA ILE A 22 5.06 3.12 11.06
C ILE A 22 6.07 2.00 11.32
N LEU A 23 6.98 1.75 10.37
CA LEU A 23 8.07 0.76 10.48
C LEU A 23 9.02 1.08 11.64
N ALA A 24 9.34 2.36 11.83
CA ALA A 24 10.26 2.81 12.87
C ALA A 24 9.62 2.78 14.26
N SER A 25 8.28 2.87 14.35
CA SER A 25 7.57 2.73 15.61
C SER A 25 7.53 1.25 16.04
N GLU A 26 7.89 0.99 17.30
CA GLU A 26 7.67 -0.30 17.98
C GLU A 26 8.45 -1.52 17.46
N LYS A 27 9.69 -1.37 16.92
CA LYS A 27 10.50 -2.52 16.42
C LYS A 27 9.66 -3.53 15.62
N THR A 28 8.64 -3.06 14.91
CA THR A 28 7.61 -3.95 14.37
C THR A 28 8.23 -4.65 13.19
N PRO A 29 8.45 -5.97 13.24
CA PRO A 29 9.06 -6.67 12.14
C PRO A 29 8.00 -6.80 11.06
N LEU A 30 8.03 -5.87 10.10
CA LEU A 30 7.17 -5.89 8.94
C LEU A 30 7.91 -5.36 7.70
N TYR A 31 7.54 -5.85 6.52
CA TYR A 31 7.96 -5.34 5.23
C TYR A 31 6.80 -5.34 4.24
N ILE A 32 6.94 -4.59 3.16
CA ILE A 32 5.93 -4.49 2.11
C ILE A 32 6.53 -5.05 0.83
N MET A 33 5.80 -5.92 0.14
CA MET A 33 6.19 -6.47 -1.15
C MET A 33 5.10 -6.28 -2.20
N ASN A 34 5.47 -6.20 -3.47
CA ASN A 34 4.52 -6.17 -4.59
C ASN A 34 3.90 -7.56 -4.84
N SER A 35 3.00 -7.66 -5.83
CA SER A 35 2.41 -8.93 -6.26
C SER A 35 3.43 -9.94 -6.80
N ASP A 36 4.59 -9.48 -7.25
CA ASP A 36 5.68 -10.31 -7.80
C ASP A 36 6.65 -10.81 -6.72
N GLY A 37 6.40 -10.48 -5.44
CA GLY A 37 7.24 -10.88 -4.31
C GLY A 37 8.49 -10.01 -4.09
N LYS A 38 8.63 -8.90 -4.82
CA LYS A 38 9.71 -7.93 -4.62
C LYS A 38 9.40 -7.01 -3.46
N VAL A 39 10.34 -6.87 -2.52
CA VAL A 39 10.23 -5.92 -1.40
C VAL A 39 10.27 -4.48 -1.93
N ILE A 40 9.28 -3.68 -1.53
CA ILE A 40 9.15 -2.25 -1.82
C ILE A 40 9.64 -1.42 -0.62
N HIS A 41 9.28 -1.82 0.60
CA HIS A 41 9.65 -1.14 1.85
C HIS A 41 10.02 -2.13 2.94
N GLY A 42 10.96 -1.74 3.79
CA GLY A 42 11.48 -2.60 4.86
C GLY A 42 12.54 -3.58 4.36
N GLU A 43 12.84 -4.56 5.19
CA GLU A 43 13.80 -5.63 4.90
C GLU A 43 13.10 -6.98 4.98
N TYR A 44 13.42 -7.88 4.06
CA TYR A 44 12.91 -9.24 4.10
C TYR A 44 13.37 -9.94 5.38
N GLN A 45 12.43 -10.56 6.09
CA GLN A 45 12.69 -11.37 7.28
C GLN A 45 12.03 -12.72 7.10
N LYS A 46 12.80 -13.79 7.31
CA LYS A 46 12.37 -15.17 7.02
C LYS A 46 11.33 -15.66 8.03
N GLU A 47 11.36 -15.11 9.23
CA GLU A 47 10.51 -15.45 10.37
C GLU A 47 9.08 -14.91 10.20
N LEU A 48 8.90 -13.90 9.34
CA LEU A 48 7.61 -13.29 9.07
C LEU A 48 6.87 -14.07 7.97
N ILE A 49 5.87 -14.83 8.40
CA ILE A 49 5.08 -15.71 7.52
C ILE A 49 3.68 -15.17 7.24
N GLU A 50 3.16 -14.33 8.13
CA GLU A 50 1.82 -13.73 8.02
C GLU A 50 1.82 -12.62 6.96
N LYS A 51 0.85 -12.69 6.04
CA LYS A 51 0.73 -11.79 4.90
C LYS A 51 -0.68 -11.23 4.84
N TYR A 52 -0.79 -9.92 4.75
CA TYR A 52 -2.05 -9.20 4.66
C TYR A 52 -2.14 -8.46 3.34
N PRO A 53 -3.23 -8.64 2.57
CA PRO A 53 -3.33 -8.03 1.25
C PRO A 53 -3.55 -6.53 1.37
N VAL A 54 -2.91 -5.79 0.47
CA VAL A 54 -3.29 -4.44 0.11
C VAL A 54 -4.14 -4.56 -1.14
N GLU A 55 -5.45 -4.42 -0.98
CA GLU A 55 -6.42 -4.75 -2.02
C GLU A 55 -7.52 -3.70 -2.18
N LEU A 56 -8.08 -3.65 -3.38
CA LEU A 56 -9.26 -2.86 -3.69
C LEU A 56 -10.13 -3.63 -4.69
N SER A 57 -11.41 -3.79 -4.36
CA SER A 57 -12.38 -4.49 -5.21
C SER A 57 -11.87 -5.87 -5.65
N ASP A 58 -11.44 -6.68 -4.68
CA ASP A 58 -10.93 -8.05 -4.86
C ASP A 58 -9.63 -8.17 -5.69
N LYS A 59 -9.00 -7.03 -6.02
CA LYS A 59 -7.69 -7.00 -6.66
C LYS A 59 -6.60 -6.68 -5.64
N ILE A 60 -5.64 -7.59 -5.51
CA ILE A 60 -4.45 -7.42 -4.66
C ILE A 60 -3.38 -6.66 -5.45
N PHE A 61 -2.79 -5.64 -4.83
CA PHE A 61 -1.74 -4.82 -5.43
C PHE A 61 -0.39 -4.97 -4.74
N ALA A 62 -0.40 -5.29 -3.45
CA ALA A 62 0.78 -5.50 -2.64
C ALA A 62 0.42 -6.35 -1.42
N TRP A 63 1.43 -6.75 -0.67
CA TRP A 63 1.30 -7.47 0.59
C TRP A 63 2.08 -6.75 1.66
N VAL A 64 1.47 -6.61 2.84
CA VAL A 64 2.19 -6.28 4.07
C VAL A 64 2.47 -7.59 4.78
N VAL A 65 3.75 -7.87 5.02
CA VAL A 65 4.21 -9.09 5.68
C VAL A 65 4.71 -8.73 7.07
N GLY A 66 4.23 -9.42 8.09
CA GLY A 66 4.52 -9.11 9.49
C GLY A 66 3.50 -9.77 10.40
N ASP A 67 3.63 -9.56 11.71
CA ASP A 67 2.64 -10.04 12.68
C ASP A 67 1.26 -9.36 12.54
N CYS A 68 0.36 -9.59 13.49
CA CYS A 68 -1.00 -9.03 13.48
C CYS A 68 -1.08 -7.50 13.30
N ARG A 69 -0.01 -6.74 13.58
CA ARG A 69 0.05 -5.29 13.34
C ARG A 69 0.12 -4.96 11.85
N ALA A 70 0.65 -5.86 11.02
CA ALA A 70 0.69 -5.71 9.56
C ALA A 70 -0.70 -5.63 8.92
N LEU A 71 -1.73 -6.21 9.55
CA LEU A 71 -3.13 -6.06 9.13
C LEU A 71 -3.56 -4.58 9.13
N VAL A 72 -3.25 -3.85 10.20
CA VAL A 72 -3.63 -2.44 10.33
C VAL A 72 -2.98 -1.60 9.24
N VAL A 73 -1.70 -1.89 8.94
CA VAL A 73 -0.97 -1.23 7.87
C VAL A 73 -1.56 -1.57 6.50
N SER A 74 -1.93 -2.83 6.25
CA SER A 74 -2.52 -3.23 4.96
C SER A 74 -3.88 -2.57 4.72
N GLN A 75 -4.70 -2.44 5.76
CA GLN A 75 -5.99 -1.73 5.72
C GLN A 75 -5.79 -0.23 5.44
N LEU A 76 -4.83 0.41 6.11
CA LEU A 76 -4.50 1.81 5.87
C LEU A 76 -4.05 2.04 4.41
N LEU A 77 -3.15 1.21 3.89
CA LEU A 77 -2.69 1.34 2.50
C LEU A 77 -3.80 1.09 1.49
N SER A 78 -4.69 0.13 1.75
CA SER A 78 -5.86 -0.14 0.90
C SER A 78 -6.79 1.08 0.85
N PHE A 79 -7.04 1.71 2.00
CA PHE A 79 -7.82 2.93 2.10
C PHE A 79 -7.16 4.11 1.34
N LEU A 80 -5.85 4.27 1.46
CA LEU A 80 -5.11 5.34 0.77
C LEU A 80 -5.13 5.15 -0.75
N ILE A 81 -4.99 3.91 -1.24
CA ILE A 81 -5.13 3.57 -2.67
C ILE A 81 -6.54 3.87 -3.18
N LYS A 82 -7.57 3.52 -2.40
CA LYS A 82 -8.96 3.86 -2.72
C LYS A 82 -9.13 5.37 -2.91
N GLN A 83 -8.65 6.17 -1.96
CA GLN A 83 -8.73 7.64 -2.05
C GLN A 83 -7.99 8.19 -3.27
N GLU A 84 -6.80 7.67 -3.60
CA GLU A 84 -6.04 8.12 -4.77
C GLU A 84 -6.80 7.83 -6.08
N LEU A 85 -7.48 6.70 -6.16
CA LEU A 85 -8.32 6.36 -7.32
C LEU A 85 -9.58 7.22 -7.41
N GLU A 86 -10.25 7.46 -6.29
CA GLU A 86 -11.42 8.33 -6.23
C GLU A 86 -11.07 9.76 -6.67
N LYS A 87 -9.93 10.31 -6.21
CA LYS A 87 -9.44 11.63 -6.66
C LYS A 87 -9.24 11.71 -8.17
N LYS A 88 -8.63 10.69 -8.78
CA LYS A 88 -8.42 10.62 -10.24
C LYS A 88 -9.74 10.55 -11.01
N ASN A 89 -10.71 9.78 -10.52
CA ASN A 89 -12.03 9.68 -11.13
C ASN A 89 -12.81 11.01 -11.07
N VAL A 90 -12.66 11.77 -9.98
CA VAL A 90 -13.26 13.12 -9.86
C VAL A 90 -12.64 14.08 -10.87
N SER A 91 -11.30 14.11 -10.98
CA SER A 91 -10.63 14.97 -11.97
C SER A 91 -11.03 14.63 -13.41
N GLU A 92 -11.11 13.34 -13.75
CA GLU A 92 -11.57 12.90 -15.08
C GLU A 92 -13.06 13.21 -15.33
N GLY A 93 -13.90 13.12 -14.30
CA GLY A 93 -15.33 13.42 -14.38
C GLY A 93 -15.63 14.92 -14.56
N VAL A 94 -14.80 15.80 -13.98
CA VAL A 94 -14.91 17.25 -14.15
C VAL A 94 -14.50 17.68 -15.57
N ILE A 95 -13.42 17.10 -16.12
CA ILE A 95 -12.95 17.43 -17.48
C ILE A 95 -13.98 17.04 -18.57
N ARG A 96 -14.80 16.01 -18.35
CA ARG A 96 -15.84 15.60 -19.30
C ARG A 96 -17.11 16.47 -19.31
N LYS A 97 -17.23 17.45 -18.40
CA LYS A 97 -18.43 18.29 -18.25
C LYS A 97 -18.23 19.75 -18.71
N ILE A 98 -17.14 20.05 -19.42
CA ILE A 98 -16.83 21.40 -19.94
C ILE A 98 -16.77 21.36 -21.45
#